data_AF-A0A0R3U1I7-F1
#
_entry.id   AF-A0A0R3U1I7-F1
#
_cell.length_a   1.000
_cell.length_b   1.000
_cell.length_c   1.000
_cell.angle_alpha   90.00
_cell.angle_beta   90.00
_cell.angle_gamma   90.00
#
_symmetry.space_group_name_H-M   'P 1'
#
loop_
_entity.id
_entity.type
_entity.pdbx_description
1 polymer ?
#
loop_
_entity_poly.entity_id
_entity_poly.type
_entity_poly.pdbx_seq_one_letter_code
_entity_poly.pdbx_strand_id
1 'polypeptide(L)'
;MEDCTGNEVIKSGKIVVHGIIGGIPIPFSLPDNDLCHFVKPGCTIQPNAIEQMDYELFVKESYPSIHVTIKWELVDETGGDVICIKFPAQLSSTPPPPQRPTTLFGHIRQLFKKWFHFGA
;
A
#
# COMPACT_ATOMS: atom_id res chain seq x y z
N MET A 1 -10.99 -5.40 12.77
CA MET A 1 -10.72 -6.56 11.91
C MET A 1 -11.96 -7.42 12.03
N GLU A 2 -12.78 -7.45 10.98
CA GLU A 2 -13.91 -8.38 10.94
C GLU A 2 -13.31 -9.75 10.60
N ASP A 3 -13.65 -10.76 11.39
CA ASP A 3 -13.06 -12.10 11.27
C ASP A 3 -13.70 -12.82 10.08
N CYS A 4 -12.89 -13.09 9.08
CA CYS A 4 -13.25 -13.89 7.92
C CYS A 4 -12.66 -15.27 8.13
N THR A 5 -13.50 -16.24 8.49
CA THR A 5 -13.03 -17.54 8.99
C THR A 5 -12.66 -18.46 7.82
N GLY A 6 -11.36 -18.64 7.57
CA GLY A 6 -10.83 -19.68 6.66
C GLY A 6 -10.19 -20.82 7.42
N ASN A 7 -10.78 -22.02 7.38
CA ASN A 7 -10.25 -23.23 8.03
C ASN A 7 -9.50 -24.16 7.07
N GLU A 8 -9.34 -23.74 5.82
CA GLU A 8 -8.75 -24.54 4.74
C GLU A 8 -7.46 -23.91 4.19
N VAL A 9 -6.63 -24.73 3.54
CA VAL A 9 -5.39 -24.27 2.91
C VAL A 9 -5.74 -23.53 1.62
N ILE A 10 -5.35 -22.26 1.52
CA ILE A 10 -5.57 -21.46 0.32
C ILE A 10 -4.47 -21.77 -0.69
N LYS A 11 -4.87 -22.26 -1.87
CA LYS A 11 -3.95 -22.57 -2.98
C LYS A 11 -4.05 -21.57 -4.12
N SER A 12 -5.15 -20.84 -4.19
CA SER A 12 -5.32 -19.73 -5.11
C SER A 12 -6.30 -18.72 -4.53
N GLY A 13 -6.30 -17.50 -5.04
CA GLY A 13 -7.25 -16.52 -4.56
C GLY A 13 -7.17 -15.21 -5.31
N LYS A 14 -8.06 -14.31 -4.94
CA LYS A 14 -8.13 -12.97 -5.51
C LYS A 14 -8.18 -11.92 -4.43
N ILE A 15 -7.66 -10.74 -4.78
CA ILE A 15 -7.79 -9.53 -3.98
C ILE A 15 -9.00 -8.74 -4.50
N VAL A 16 -9.91 -8.39 -3.60
CA VAL A 16 -11.08 -7.55 -3.91
C VAL A 16 -11.03 -6.29 -3.06
N VAL A 17 -11.24 -5.14 -3.70
CA VAL A 17 -11.13 -3.83 -3.03
C VAL A 17 -12.39 -3.02 -3.28
N HIS A 18 -12.94 -2.48 -2.20
CA HIS A 18 -14.04 -1.53 -2.24
C HIS A 18 -13.67 -0.25 -1.49
N GLY A 19 -14.00 0.91 -2.06
CA GLY A 19 -14.06 2.16 -1.34
C GLY A 19 -15.46 2.40 -0.81
N ILE A 20 -15.64 2.46 0.50
CA ILE A 20 -16.92 2.79 1.13
C ILE A 20 -17.00 4.30 1.30
N ILE A 21 -17.89 4.94 0.54
CA ILE A 21 -18.11 6.39 0.52
C ILE A 21 -19.57 6.66 0.89
N GLY A 22 -19.81 7.43 1.96
CA GLY A 22 -21.17 7.68 2.45
C GLY A 22 -21.93 6.41 2.83
N GLY A 23 -21.22 5.35 3.22
CA GLY A 23 -21.80 4.03 3.54
C GLY A 23 -22.03 3.11 2.34
N ILE A 24 -21.79 3.57 1.12
CA ILE A 24 -21.98 2.77 -0.10
C ILE A 24 -20.63 2.16 -0.53
N PRO A 25 -20.51 0.83 -0.67
CA PRO A 25 -19.31 0.19 -1.19
C PRO A 25 -19.22 0.35 -2.71
N ILE A 26 -18.13 0.97 -3.18
CA ILE A 26 -17.83 1.17 -4.60
C ILE A 26 -16.65 0.28 -4.99
N PRO A 27 -16.77 -0.59 -6.00
CA PRO A 27 -15.67 -1.47 -6.40
C PRO A 27 -14.50 -0.68 -6.98
N PHE A 28 -13.28 -1.09 -6.62
CA PHE A 28 -12.03 -0.55 -7.18
C PHE A 28 -11.32 -1.65 -7.98
N SER A 29 -11.17 -1.44 -9.29
CA SER A 29 -10.49 -2.40 -10.16
C SER A 29 -8.97 -2.35 -9.94
N LEU A 30 -8.40 -3.47 -9.52
CA LEU A 30 -6.96 -3.65 -9.41
C LEU A 30 -6.35 -4.03 -10.78
N PRO A 31 -5.14 -3.53 -11.11
CA PRO A 31 -4.42 -3.96 -12.32
C PRO A 31 -4.06 -5.44 -12.30
N ASP A 32 -3.69 -5.94 -11.13
CA ASP A 32 -3.44 -7.35 -10.85
C ASP A 32 -4.13 -7.70 -9.53
N ASN A 33 -5.01 -8.69 -9.56
CA ASN A 33 -5.75 -9.13 -8.40
C ASN A 33 -5.49 -10.59 -8.03
N ASP A 34 -4.48 -11.23 -8.62
CA ASP A 34 -4.08 -12.57 -8.21
C ASP A 34 -3.37 -12.50 -6.85
N LEU A 35 -4.00 -13.06 -5.82
CA LEU A 35 -3.46 -13.06 -4.46
C LEU A 35 -2.05 -13.68 -4.40
N CYS A 36 -1.79 -14.69 -5.21
CA CYS A 36 -0.58 -15.49 -5.17
C CYS A 36 0.66 -14.74 -5.65
N HIS A 37 0.49 -13.63 -6.37
CA HIS A 37 1.60 -12.78 -6.77
C HIS A 37 2.16 -11.93 -5.63
N PHE A 38 1.35 -11.65 -4.61
CA PHE A 38 1.67 -10.69 -3.54
C PHE A 38 2.02 -11.34 -2.21
N VAL A 39 1.51 -12.54 -1.94
CA VAL A 39 1.85 -13.31 -0.74
C VAL A 39 3.20 -14.01 -0.94
N LYS A 40 4.07 -13.98 0.08
CA LYS A 40 5.36 -14.69 0.06
C LYS A 40 5.30 -15.97 0.90
N PRO A 41 5.78 -17.12 0.39
CA PRO A 41 6.48 -17.35 -0.90
C PRO A 41 5.58 -17.56 -2.12
N GLY A 42 4.26 -17.51 -1.95
CA GLY A 42 3.23 -17.75 -2.97
C GLY A 42 1.98 -18.36 -2.30
N CYS A 43 1.01 -18.85 -3.07
CA CYS A 43 -0.18 -19.47 -2.49
C CYS A 43 0.09 -20.89 -1.99
N THR A 44 0.42 -21.00 -0.71
CA THR A 44 0.15 -22.16 0.14
C THR A 44 -0.07 -21.62 1.55
N ILE A 45 -1.17 -20.88 1.73
CA ILE A 45 -1.46 -20.19 2.99
C ILE A 45 -2.15 -21.19 3.89
N GLN A 46 -1.46 -21.58 4.97
CA GLN A 46 -2.03 -22.50 5.95
C GLN A 46 -3.02 -21.76 6.87
N PRO A 47 -4.07 -22.45 7.35
CA PRO A 47 -4.95 -21.90 8.38
C PRO A 47 -4.13 -21.42 9.58
N ASN A 48 -4.45 -20.23 10.10
CA ASN A 48 -3.75 -19.59 11.22
C ASN A 48 -2.26 -19.26 10.97
N ALA A 49 -1.76 -19.35 9.73
CA ALA A 49 -0.43 -18.88 9.40
C ALA A 49 -0.38 -17.35 9.34
N ILE A 50 0.78 -16.81 9.71
CA ILE A 50 1.09 -15.39 9.53
C ILE A 50 1.97 -15.31 8.29
N GLU A 51 1.36 -14.96 7.16
CA GLU A 51 2.08 -14.71 5.91
C GLU A 51 2.20 -13.20 5.66
N GLN A 52 3.25 -12.81 4.95
CA GLN A 52 3.47 -11.42 4.54
C GLN A 52 2.90 -11.20 3.14
N MET A 53 2.18 -10.10 2.98
CA MET A 53 1.64 -9.63 1.71
C MET A 53 1.97 -8.16 1.56
N ASP A 54 2.64 -7.83 0.46
CA ASP A 54 2.94 -6.45 0.07
C ASP A 54 2.20 -6.13 -1.23
N TYR A 55 1.49 -5.00 -1.26
CA TYR A 55 0.79 -4.52 -2.44
C TYR A 55 0.93 -3.01 -2.55
N GLU A 56 1.26 -2.51 -3.74
CA GLU A 56 1.40 -1.08 -4.03
C GLU A 56 0.38 -0.62 -5.08
N LEU A 57 -0.27 0.53 -4.81
CA LEU A 57 -1.20 1.17 -5.74
C LEU A 57 -0.83 2.64 -5.94
N PHE A 58 -0.83 3.07 -7.20
CA PHE A 58 -0.68 4.48 -7.52
C PHE A 58 -2.00 5.23 -7.27
N VAL A 59 -1.94 6.28 -6.45
CA VAL A 59 -3.06 7.22 -6.25
C VAL A 59 -3.07 8.23 -7.39
N LYS A 60 -4.11 8.20 -8.23
CA LYS A 60 -4.22 9.12 -9.37
C LYS A 60 -4.49 10.54 -8.90
N GLU A 61 -3.81 11.52 -9.52
CA GLU A 61 -4.03 12.95 -9.26
C GLU A 61 -5.48 13.39 -9.53
N SER A 62 -6.18 12.68 -10.40
CA SER A 62 -7.60 12.92 -10.70
C SER A 62 -8.55 12.52 -9.57
N TYR A 63 -8.08 11.81 -8.54
CA TYR A 63 -8.93 11.41 -7.42
C TYR A 63 -9.21 12.60 -6.50
N PRO A 64 -10.49 12.81 -6.11
CA PRO A 64 -10.87 13.96 -5.31
C PRO A 64 -10.35 13.85 -3.88
N SER A 65 -10.25 14.99 -3.20
CA SER A 65 -10.04 15.00 -1.74
C SER A 65 -11.29 14.46 -1.04
N ILE A 66 -11.22 13.26 -0.45
CA ILE A 66 -12.38 12.59 0.16
C ILE A 66 -11.96 11.62 1.28
N HIS A 67 -12.83 11.49 2.28
CA HIS A 67 -12.76 10.40 3.26
C HIS A 67 -13.32 9.12 2.63
N VAL A 68 -12.55 8.04 2.68
CA VAL A 68 -12.97 6.72 2.20
C VAL A 68 -12.60 5.67 3.24
N THR A 69 -13.52 4.75 3.53
CA THR A 69 -13.14 3.52 4.26
C THR A 69 -12.79 2.47 3.21
N ILE A 70 -11.54 2.05 3.18
CA ILE A 70 -11.08 1.00 2.28
C ILE A 70 -11.47 -0.33 2.90
N LYS A 71 -12.20 -1.15 2.15
CA LYS A 71 -12.45 -2.56 2.43
C LYS A 71 -11.54 -3.38 1.52
N TRP A 72 -10.68 -4.20 2.11
CA TRP A 72 -9.73 -5.06 1.42
C TRP A 72 -10.01 -6.50 1.79
N GLU A 73 -10.27 -7.31 0.78
CA GLU A 73 -10.75 -8.68 0.89
C GLU A 73 -9.79 -9.62 0.19
N LEU A 74 -9.46 -10.73 0.85
CA LEU A 74 -8.80 -11.87 0.25
C LEU A 74 -9.83 -12.98 0.09
N VAL A 75 -10.08 -13.34 -1.16
CA VAL A 75 -11.10 -14.32 -1.55
C VAL A 75 -10.40 -15.58 -2.05
N ASP A 76 -10.73 -16.74 -1.49
CA ASP A 76 -10.16 -18.02 -1.94
C ASP A 76 -10.80 -18.53 -3.25
N GLU A 77 -10.35 -19.69 -3.73
CA GLU A 77 -10.92 -20.34 -4.91
C GLU A 77 -12.41 -20.70 -4.82
N THR A 78 -12.95 -20.84 -3.61
CA THR A 78 -14.35 -21.20 -3.37
C THR A 78 -15.27 -19.97 -3.38
N GLY A 79 -14.67 -18.77 -3.40
CA GLY A 79 -15.38 -17.50 -3.29
C GLY A 79 -15.62 -17.07 -1.84
N GLY A 80 -15.00 -17.74 -0.87
CA GLY A 80 -15.06 -17.38 0.54
C GLY A 80 -14.09 -16.25 0.87
N ASP A 81 -14.54 -15.27 1.66
CA ASP A 81 -13.65 -14.26 2.23
C ASP A 81 -12.83 -14.91 3.34
N VAL A 82 -11.50 -14.92 3.20
CA VAL A 82 -10.57 -15.47 4.20
C VAL A 82 -9.92 -14.36 5.02
N ILE A 83 -9.80 -13.15 4.47
CA ILE A 83 -9.41 -11.96 5.24
C ILE A 83 -10.26 -10.78 4.76
N CYS A 84 -10.85 -10.04 5.69
CA CYS A 84 -11.52 -8.77 5.40
C CYS A 84 -11.04 -7.71 6.39
N ILE A 85 -10.33 -6.72 5.87
CA ILE A 85 -9.90 -5.56 6.66
C ILE A 85 -10.59 -4.30 6.16
N LYS A 86 -11.04 -3.49 7.11
CA LYS A 86 -11.56 -2.14 6.86
C LYS A 86 -10.66 -1.15 7.55
N PHE A 87 -10.16 -0.16 6.82
CA PHE A 87 -9.35 0.91 7.37
C PHE A 87 -9.70 2.26 6.74
N PRO A 88 -9.74 3.33 7.53
CA PRO A 88 -10.05 4.67 7.02
C PRO A 88 -8.83 5.26 6.29
N ALA A 89 -9.09 6.01 5.22
CA ALA A 89 -8.11 6.80 4.51
C ALA A 89 -8.69 8.17 4.14
N GLN A 90 -7.80 9.16 4.00
CA GLN A 90 -8.11 10.47 3.47
C GLN A 90 -7.32 10.67 2.18
N LEU A 91 -8.02 10.76 1.05
CA LEU A 91 -7.39 11.15 -0.21
C LEU A 91 -7.21 12.67 -0.24
N SER A 92 -6.10 13.12 -0.82
CA SER A 92 -5.79 14.53 -1.04
C SER A 92 -5.47 14.74 -2.52
N SER A 93 -6.17 15.69 -3.13
CA SER A 93 -5.94 16.10 -4.52
C SER A 93 -4.74 17.04 -4.66
N THR A 94 -4.13 17.45 -3.55
CA THR A 94 -2.92 18.28 -3.60
C THR A 94 -1.77 17.44 -4.15
N PRO A 95 -1.12 17.84 -5.25
CA PRO A 95 0.04 17.12 -5.78
C PRO A 95 1.08 16.95 -4.68
N PRO A 96 1.77 15.79 -4.59
CA PRO A 96 2.89 15.66 -3.68
C PRO A 96 3.90 16.78 -3.97
N PRO A 97 4.50 17.40 -2.95
CA PRO A 97 5.54 18.40 -3.17
C PRO A 97 6.57 17.81 -4.14
N PRO A 98 7.06 18.58 -5.13
CA PRO A 98 8.14 18.11 -5.99
C PRO A 98 9.24 17.55 -5.08
N GLN A 99 9.54 16.25 -5.22
CA GLN A 99 10.63 15.63 -4.47
C GLN A 99 11.89 16.38 -4.90
N ARG A 100 12.33 17.35 -4.09
CA ARG A 100 13.52 18.13 -4.40
C ARG A 100 14.66 17.11 -4.44
N PRO A 101 15.37 16.94 -5.57
CA PRO A 101 16.50 16.03 -5.62
C PRO A 101 17.42 16.40 -4.48
N THR A 102 17.72 15.47 -3.59
CA THR A 102 18.66 15.69 -2.50
C THR A 102 19.97 16.12 -3.14
N THR A 103 20.25 17.41 -3.19
CA THR A 103 21.45 17.91 -3.85
C THR A 103 22.65 17.33 -3.10
N LEU A 104 23.40 16.45 -3.75
CA LEU A 104 24.69 15.89 -3.33
C LEU A 104 25.81 16.96 -3.23
N PHE A 105 25.44 18.23 -3.02
CA PHE A 105 26.32 19.40 -3.02
C PHE A 105 26.29 20.13 -1.66
N GLY A 106 26.20 19.37 -0.57
CA GLY A 106 26.31 19.89 0.80
C GLY A 106 27.71 19.81 1.44
N HIS A 107 28.65 19.05 0.86
CA HIS A 107 29.89 18.69 1.56
C HIS A 107 31.17 19.45 1.15
N ILE A 108 31.14 20.34 0.15
CA ILE A 108 32.36 21.05 -0.31
C ILE A 108 32.53 22.42 0.38
N ARG A 109 31.50 22.95 1.05
CA ARG A 109 31.58 24.28 1.69
C ARG A 109 32.32 24.28 3.04
N GLN A 110 32.59 23.11 3.63
CA GLN A 110 33.39 23.01 4.86
C GLN A 110 34.91 22.94 4.62
N LEU A 111 35.35 22.50 3.43
CA LEU A 111 36.79 22.35 3.15
C LEU A 111 37.47 23.69 2.79
N PHE A 112 36.75 24.64 2.18
CA PHE A 112 37.30 25.94 1.80
C PHE A 112 37.29 27.03 2.90
N LYS A 113 36.73 26.78 4.08
CA LYS A 113 36.82 27.70 5.24
C LYS A 113 38.06 27.51 6.10
N LYS A 114 38.86 26.47 5.86
CA LYS A 114 40.07 26.15 6.65
C LYS A 114 41.38 26.70 6.06
N TRP A 115 41.32 27.47 4.96
CA TRP A 115 42.53 27.95 4.26
C TRP A 115 42.66 29.47 4.09
N PHE A 116 41.78 30.27 4.70
CA PHE A 116 41.81 31.74 4.61
C PHE A 116 41.98 32.50 5.94
N HIS A 117 42.37 31.81 7.00
CA HIS A 117 42.86 32.44 8.25
C HIS A 117 44.12 31.70 8.71
N PHE A 118 45.28 32.11 8.21
CA PHE A 118 46.60 32.21 8.89
C PHE A 118 47.66 32.43 7.80
N GLY A 119 48.15 33.66 7.70
CA GLY A 119 49.14 34.10 6.71
C GLY A 119 49.43 35.58 6.92
N ALA A 120 49.83 35.94 8.14
CA ALA A 120 50.66 37.08 8.48
C ALA A 120 52.01 36.52 8.91
#